data_AF-A0A497LS26-F1
#
_entry.id   AF-A0A497LS26-F1
#
_cell.length_a   1.000
_cell.length_b   1.000
_cell.length_c   1.000
_cell.angle_alpha   90.00
_cell.angle_beta   90.00
_cell.angle_gamma   90.00
#
_symmetry.space_group_name_H-M   'P 1'
#
loop_
_entity.id
_entity.type
_entity.pdbx_description
1 polymer ?
#
loop_
_entity_poly.entity_id
_entity_poly.type
_entity_poly.pdbx_seq_one_letter_code
_entity_poly.pdbx_strand_id
1 'polypeptide(L)' 'MIHAVMSTEHLSRAEVQEELYRCYRDFYGSIPRRLRGLFSRNPLRRRIHRYLAGRAIRNWLRSLI' A
#
# COMPACT_ATOMS: atom_id res chain seq x y z
N MET A 1 4.27 -7.20 8.41
CA MET A 1 3.17 -7.45 7.45
C MET A 1 1.87 -7.52 8.23
N ILE A 2 0.73 -7.18 7.62
CA ILE A 2 -0.58 -7.41 8.24
C ILE A 2 -0.85 -8.91 8.07
N HIS A 3 -0.73 -9.67 9.14
CA HIS A 3 -1.05 -11.10 9.11
C HIS A 3 -2.57 -11.22 9.11
N ALA A 4 -3.13 -11.90 8.11
CA ALA A 4 -4.54 -12.21 8.09
C ALA A 4 -4.83 -13.19 9.24
N VAL A 5 -5.52 -12.71 10.27
CA VAL A 5 -5.99 -13.50 11.42
C VAL A 5 -7.50 -13.70 11.25
N MET A 6 -7.92 -14.31 10.13
CA MET A 6 -9.32 -14.63 9.87
C MET A 6 -9.46 -16.13 9.67
N SER A 7 -10.56 -16.72 10.14
CA SER A 7 -10.94 -18.10 9.77
C SER A 7 -11.32 -18.06 8.29
N THR A 8 -10.47 -18.60 7.43
CA THR A 8 -10.65 -18.51 6.00
C THR A 8 -11.53 -19.69 5.55
N GLU A 9 -12.84 -19.56 5.72
CA GLU A 9 -13.81 -20.62 5.34
C GLU A 9 -13.77 -20.95 3.83
N HIS A 10 -13.32 -19.99 3.00
CA HIS A 10 -13.36 -20.06 1.54
C HIS A 10 -11.99 -19.99 0.87
N LEU A 11 -10.93 -19.60 1.60
CA LEU A 11 -9.60 -19.38 1.05
C LEU A 11 -8.57 -20.05 1.97
N SER A 12 -7.41 -20.40 1.46
CA SER A 12 -6.25 -20.74 2.30
C SER A 12 -5.60 -19.47 2.84
N ARG A 13 -4.76 -19.62 3.87
CA ARG A 13 -3.97 -18.49 4.41
C ARG A 13 -3.09 -17.84 3.33
N ALA A 14 -2.56 -18.62 2.39
CA ALA A 14 -1.73 -18.13 1.30
C ALA A 14 -2.54 -17.27 0.32
N GLU A 15 -3.72 -17.75 -0.08
CA GLU A 15 -4.61 -17.01 -0.99
C GLU A 15 -5.09 -15.69 -0.38
N VAL A 16 -5.41 -15.67 0.93
CA VAL A 16 -5.76 -14.42 1.61
C VAL A 16 -4.60 -13.44 1.64
N GLN A 17 -3.37 -13.92 1.87
CA GLN A 17 -2.20 -13.05 1.83
C GLN A 17 -1.96 -12.49 0.42
N GLU A 18 -2.14 -13.32 -0.61
CA GLU A 18 -2.01 -12.90 -2.00
C GLU A 18 -3.06 -11.85 -2.38
N GLU A 19 -4.33 -12.07 -2.05
CA GLU A 19 -5.41 -11.13 -2.34
C GLU A 19 -5.27 -9.83 -1.56
N LEU A 20 -4.84 -9.88 -0.29
CA LEU A 20 -4.50 -8.69 0.48
C LEU A 20 -3.36 -7.91 -0.18
N TYR A 21 -2.31 -8.61 -0.64
CA TYR A 21 -1.20 -7.98 -1.33
C TYR A 21 -1.65 -7.34 -2.64
N ARG A 22 -2.44 -8.04 -3.46
CA ARG A 22 -3.01 -7.53 -4.73
C ARG A 22 -3.87 -6.29 -4.48
N CYS A 23 -4.83 -6.36 -3.56
CA CYS A 23 -5.66 -5.22 -3.16
C CYS A 23 -4.82 -4.01 -2.73
N TYR A 24 -3.84 -4.24 -1.86
CA TYR A 24 -2.98 -3.17 -1.37
C TYR A 24 -2.13 -2.56 -2.49
N ARG A 25 -1.51 -3.41 -3.33
CA ARG A 25 -0.70 -3.00 -4.48
C ARG A 25 -1.54 -2.23 -5.49
N ASP A 26 -2.74 -2.67 -5.79
CA ASP A 26 -3.56 -2.04 -6.84
C ASP A 26 -4.12 -0.69 -6.34
N PHE A 27 -4.52 -0.62 -5.06
CA PHE A 27 -5.00 0.61 -4.44
C PHE A 27 -3.88 1.64 -4.26
N TYR A 28 -2.77 1.25 -3.62
CA TYR A 28 -1.67 2.15 -3.30
C TYR A 28 -0.60 2.24 -4.39
N GLY A 29 -0.57 1.35 -5.39
CA GLY A 29 0.37 1.35 -6.51
C GLY A 29 -0.04 2.26 -7.66
N SER A 30 -1.35 2.53 -7.80
CA SER A 30 -1.86 3.42 -8.84
C SER A 30 -1.31 4.84 -8.71
N ILE A 31 -0.47 5.25 -9.68
CA ILE A 31 0.12 6.59 -9.78
C ILE A 31 -0.93 7.71 -9.70
N PRO A 32 -2.05 7.69 -10.45
CA PRO A 32 -3.04 8.77 -10.37
C PRO A 32 -3.76 8.82 -9.01
N ARG A 33 -3.87 7.70 -8.28
CA ARG A 33 -4.41 7.69 -6.91
C ARG A 33 -3.40 8.23 -5.91
N ARG A 34 -2.10 7.95 -6.09
CA ARG A 34 -1.02 8.51 -5.27
C ARG A 34 -0.99 10.04 -5.38
N LEU A 35 -1.01 10.56 -6.61
CA LEU A 35 -1.00 12.02 -6.84
C LEU A 35 -2.23 12.68 -6.21
N ARG A 36 -3.45 12.15 -6.46
CA ARG A 36 -4.67 12.64 -5.80
C ARG A 36 -4.62 12.53 -4.28
N GLY A 37 -3.97 11.51 -3.74
CA GLY A 37 -3.76 11.32 -2.31
C GLY A 37 -2.85 12.36 -1.68
N LEU A 38 -1.77 12.74 -2.37
CA LEU A 38 -0.84 13.79 -1.94
C LEU A 38 -1.50 15.17 -1.88
N PHE A 39 -2.37 15.48 -2.84
CA PHE A 39 -3.13 16.73 -2.89
C PHE A 39 -4.52 16.64 -2.25
N SER A 40 -4.80 15.59 -1.48
CA SER A 40 -6.10 15.44 -0.83
C SER A 40 -6.34 16.54 0.21
N ARG A 41 -7.57 17.07 0.24
CA ARG A 41 -8.02 18.01 1.28
C ARG A 41 -8.03 17.37 2.68
N ASN A 42 -8.23 16.05 2.78
CA ASN A 42 -8.21 15.33 4.05
C ASN A 42 -6.76 15.25 4.61
N PRO A 43 -6.51 15.78 5.83
CA PRO A 43 -5.16 15.86 6.39
C PRO A 43 -4.55 14.49 6.71
N LEU A 44 -5.36 13.52 7.16
CA LEU A 44 -4.91 12.15 7.44
C LEU A 44 -4.45 11.47 6.15
N ARG A 45 -5.30 11.51 5.11
CA ARG A 45 -4.99 10.93 3.80
C ARG A 45 -3.72 11.53 3.22
N ARG A 46 -3.59 12.87 3.25
CA ARG A 46 -2.40 13.58 2.78
C ARG A 46 -1.13 13.20 3.55
N ARG A 47 -1.21 13.00 4.87
CA ARG A 47 -0.07 12.57 5.70
C ARG A 47 0.39 11.16 5.33
N ILE A 48 -0.55 10.22 5.20
CA ILE A 48 -0.27 8.82 4.82
C ILE A 48 0.40 8.77 3.45
N HIS A 49 -0.17 9.45 2.44
CA HIS A 49 0.39 9.43 1.09
C HIS A 49 1.78 10.07 1.01
N ARG A 50 2.04 11.16 1.75
CA ARG A 50 3.38 11.77 1.81
C ARG A 50 4.42 10.85 2.45
N TYR A 51 4.06 10.19 3.55
CA TYR A 51 4.94 9.23 4.20
C TYR A 51 5.30 8.06 3.27
N LEU A 52 4.30 7.49 2.59
CA LEU A 52 4.51 6.40 1.62
C LEU A 52 5.37 6.85 0.43
N ALA A 53 5.15 8.05 -0.10
CA ALA A 53 5.97 8.61 -1.18
C ALA A 53 7.43 8.79 -0.76
N GLY A 54 7.68 9.36 0.43
CA GLY A 54 9.04 9.50 0.96
C GLY A 54 9.73 8.15 1.18
N ARG A 55 8.99 7.13 1.65
CA ARG A 55 9.52 5.76 1.79
C ARG A 55 9.84 5.12 0.44
N ALA A 56 9.00 5.34 -0.57
CA ALA A 56 9.24 4.86 -1.93
C ALA A 56 10.52 5.47 -2.53
N ILE A 57 10.72 6.78 -2.37
CA ILE A 57 11.94 7.47 -2.82
C ILE A 57 13.17 6.93 -2.12
N ARG A 58 13.13 6.76 -0.78
CA ARG A 58 14.26 6.18 -0.03
C ARG A 58 14.60 4.77 -0.47
N ASN A 59 13.59 3.94 -0.71
CA ASN A 59 13.80 2.57 -1.19
C ASN A 59 14.39 2.56 -2.60
N TRP A 60 13.92 3.45 -3.48
CA TRP A 60 14.45 3.61 -4.84
C TRP A 60 15.93 4.06 -4.82
N LEU A 61 16.27 5.05 -3.98
CA LEU A 61 17.65 5.48 -3.78
C LEU A 61 18.55 4.35 -3.27
N ARG A 62 18.07 3.52 -2.35
CA ARG A 62 18.79 2.33 -1.85
C ARG A 62 18.95 1.21 -2.88
N SER A 63 18.11 1.17 -3.92
CA SER A 63 18.26 0.19 -5.01
C SER A 63 19.22 0.64 -6.11
N LEU A 64 19.64 1.91 -6.08
CA LEU A 64 20.56 2.53 -7.05
C LEU A 64 22.01 2.56 -6.56
N ILE A 65 22.23 2.35 -5.26
CA ILE A 65 23.53 2.25 -4.59
C ILE A 65 23.70 0.78 -4.21
#